data_AF-A0A8H9J7F5-F1
#
_entry.id   AF-A0A8H9J7F5-F1
#
_cell.length_a   1.000
_cell.length_b   1.000
_cell.length_c   1.000
_cell.angle_alpha   90.00
_cell.angle_beta   90.00
_cell.angle_gamma   90.00
#
_symmetry.space_group_name_H-M   'P 1'
#
loop_
_entity.id
_entity.type
_entity.pdbx_description
1 polymer ?
#
loop_
_entity_poly.entity_id
_entity_poly.type
_entity_poly.pdbx_seq_one_letter_code
_entity_poly.pdbx_strand_id
1 'polypeptide(L)' 'MPGDALGESLKGFLRIGVFVGVGGVVLALFQPRESPEFVLSVCSGIIGLLLVVGVVVLHRYFSR' A
#
# COMPACT_ATOMS: atom_id res chain seq x y z
N MET A 1 24.76 -5.08 13.09
CA MET A 1 24.03 -3.83 13.32
C MET A 1 22.55 -4.19 13.43
N PRO A 2 21.72 -3.48 14.21
CA PRO A 2 20.27 -3.73 14.26
C PRO A 2 19.46 -2.86 13.27
N GLY A 3 20.10 -1.99 12.47
CA GLY A 3 19.44 -1.07 11.53
C GLY A 3 19.11 -1.66 10.15
N ASP A 4 19.84 -2.70 9.75
CA ASP A 4 19.71 -3.40 8.46
C ASP A 4 18.40 -4.22 8.38
N ALA A 5 18.01 -4.89 9.46
CA ALA A 5 16.77 -5.66 9.51
C ALA A 5 15.50 -4.79 9.37
N LEU A 6 15.52 -3.58 9.94
CA LEU A 6 14.41 -2.63 9.82
C LEU A 6 14.31 -2.08 8.39
N GLY A 7 15.45 -1.75 7.77
CA GLY A 7 15.50 -1.28 6.37
C GLY A 7 14.99 -2.32 5.37
N GLU A 8 15.36 -3.58 5.56
CA GLU A 8 14.90 -4.68 4.72
C GLU A 8 13.40 -4.95 4.90
N SER A 9 12.91 -4.89 6.13
CA SER A 9 11.48 -5.00 6.46
C SER A 9 10.65 -3.86 5.87
N LEU A 10 11.15 -2.62 5.93
CA LEU A 10 10.49 -1.45 5.35
C LEU A 10 10.37 -1.56 3.83
N LYS A 11 11.42 -2.06 3.18
CA LYS A 11 11.46 -2.29 1.73
C LYS A 11 10.46 -3.37 1.30
N GLY A 12 10.31 -4.44 2.10
CA GLY A 12 9.27 -5.45 1.91
C GLY A 12 7.86 -4.87 2.05
N PHE A 13 7.63 -4.06 3.10
CA PHE A 13 6.35 -3.40 3.35
C PHE A 13 5.95 -2.44 2.23
N LEU A 14 6.90 -1.64 1.74
CA LEU A 14 6.66 -0.71 0.63
C LEU A 14 6.26 -1.48 -0.65
N ARG A 15 6.90 -2.61 -0.92
CA ARG A 15 6.60 -3.45 -2.08
C ARG A 15 5.18 -4.02 -2.03
N ILE A 16 4.76 -4.50 -0.85
CA ILE A 16 3.39 -5.01 -0.64
C ILE A 16 2.38 -3.87 -0.74
N GLY A 17 2.65 -2.72 -0.13
CA GLY A 17 1.76 -1.54 -0.19
C GLY A 17 1.55 -1.05 -1.62
N VAL A 18 2.61 -0.99 -2.43
CA VAL A 18 2.51 -0.66 -3.87
C VAL A 18 1.73 -1.73 -4.62
N PHE A 19 1.97 -3.01 -4.35
CA PHE A 19 1.26 -4.10 -5.03
C PHE A 19 -0.24 -4.09 -4.73
N VAL A 20 -0.61 -3.90 -3.46
CA VAL A 20 -2.02 -3.80 -3.01
C VAL A 20 -2.68 -2.54 -3.55
N GLY A 21 -1.98 -1.40 -3.52
CA GLY A 21 -2.51 -0.13 -4.04
C GLY A 21 -2.73 -0.16 -5.55
N VAL A 22 -1.73 -0.60 -6.32
CA VAL A 22 -1.83 -0.73 -7.79
C VAL A 22 -2.86 -1.79 -8.16
N GLY A 23 -2.86 -2.95 -7.49
CA GLY A 23 -3.84 -4.00 -7.72
C GLY A 23 -5.28 -3.54 -7.48
N GLY A 24 -5.54 -2.86 -6.36
CA GLY A 24 -6.86 -2.32 -6.03
C GLY A 24 -7.34 -1.22 -6.98
N VAL A 25 -6.43 -0.39 -7.50
CA VAL A 25 -6.77 0.63 -8.51
C VAL A 25 -7.06 -0.01 -9.87
N VAL A 26 -6.25 -0.98 -10.31
CA VAL A 26 -6.45 -1.68 -11.60
C VAL A 26 -7.75 -2.47 -11.60
N LEU A 27 -8.03 -3.21 -10.52
CA LEU A 27 -9.29 -3.95 -10.37
C LEU A 27 -10.50 -3.01 -10.34
N ALA A 28 -10.37 -1.82 -9.71
CA ALA A 28 -11.45 -0.84 -9.66
C ALA A 28 -11.76 -0.24 -11.04
N LEU A 29 -10.78 -0.16 -11.93
CA LEU A 29 -10.98 0.31 -13.32
C LEU A 29 -11.61 -0.74 -14.23
N PHE A 30 -11.50 -2.03 -13.89
CA PHE A 30 -12.03 -3.14 -14.71
C PHE A 30 -13.39 -3.68 -14.23
N GLN A 31 -13.78 -3.42 -12.98
CA GLN A 31 -15.04 -3.96 -12.43
C GLN A 31 -16.26 -3.05 -12.65
N PRO A 32 -17.43 -3.64 -12.96
CA PRO A 32 -18.67 -2.89 -13.12
C PRO A 32 -19.09 -2.23 -11.80
N ARG A 33 -19.33 -0.92 -11.86
CA ARG A 33 -19.50 -0.03 -10.69
C ARG A 33 -20.69 -0.34 -9.78
N GLU A 34 -21.65 -1.17 -10.23
CA GLU A 34 -22.85 -1.57 -9.46
C GLU A 34 -22.66 -2.86 -8.65
N SER A 35 -21.46 -3.44 -8.62
CA SER A 35 -21.17 -4.72 -7.96
C SER A 35 -20.40 -4.54 -6.65
N PRO A 36 -20.63 -5.39 -5.62
CA PRO A 36 -19.96 -5.30 -4.31
C PRO A 36 -18.43 -5.44 -4.38
N GLU A 37 -17.95 -6.07 -5.44
CA GLU A 37 -16.55 -6.23 -5.80
C GLU A 37 -15.85 -4.90 -6.15
N PHE A 38 -16.56 -3.91 -6.71
CA PHE A 38 -16.03 -2.55 -6.90
C PHE A 38 -15.69 -1.88 -5.55
N VAL A 39 -16.55 -2.02 -4.55
CA VAL A 39 -16.32 -1.46 -3.19
C VAL A 39 -15.11 -2.11 -2.54
N LEU A 40 -14.97 -3.43 -2.67
CA LEU A 40 -13.80 -4.17 -2.18
C LEU A 40 -12.52 -3.70 -2.86
N SER A 41 -12.56 -3.46 -4.16
CA SER A 41 -11.41 -2.97 -4.92
C SER A 41 -10.98 -1.55 -4.50
N VAL A 42 -11.94 -0.65 -4.30
CA VAL A 42 -11.69 0.71 -3.82
C VAL A 42 -11.13 0.70 -2.40
N CYS A 43 -11.72 -0.07 -1.48
CA CYS A 43 -11.20 -0.22 -0.11
C CYS A 43 -9.78 -0.78 -0.12
N SER A 44 -9.50 -1.80 -0.94
CA SER A 44 -8.16 -2.38 -1.06
C SER A 44 -7.15 -1.37 -1.61
N GLY A 45 -7.54 -0.57 -2.61
CA GLY A 45 -6.74 0.54 -3.13
C GLY A 45 -6.43 1.60 -2.07
N ILE A 46 -7.41 1.97 -1.24
CA ILE A 46 -7.23 2.92 -0.12
C ILE A 46 -6.28 2.35 0.93
N ILE A 47 -6.41 1.07 1.29
CA ILE A 47 -5.51 0.40 2.25
C ILE A 47 -4.08 0.37 1.71
N GLY A 48 -3.89 0.04 0.42
CA GLY A 48 -2.60 0.09 -0.23
C GLY A 48 -1.97 1.49 -0.21
N LEU A 49 -2.78 2.52 -0.49
CA LEU A 49 -2.35 3.92 -0.42
C LEU A 49 -1.97 4.34 1.00
N LEU A 50 -2.76 3.98 2.00
CA LEU A 50 -2.46 4.23 3.41
C LEU A 50 -1.17 3.54 3.87
N LEU A 51 -0.92 2.32 3.41
CA LEU A 51 0.33 1.60 3.69
C LEU A 51 1.54 2.34 3.10
N VAL A 52 1.46 2.77 1.83
CA VAL A 52 2.55 3.50 1.18
C VAL A 52 2.79 4.85 1.87
N VAL A 53 1.74 5.63 2.11
CA VAL A 53 1.83 6.93 2.79
C VAL A 53 2.38 6.75 4.22
N GLY A 54 1.88 5.77 4.97
CA GLY A 54 2.33 5.46 6.31
C GLY A 54 3.82 5.15 6.37
N VAL A 55 4.32 4.31 5.45
CA VAL A 55 5.75 3.98 5.36
C VAL A 55 6.59 5.20 4.99
N VAL A 56 6.15 6.01 4.02
CA VAL A 56 6.87 7.23 3.62
C VAL A 56 6.94 8.24 4.77
N VAL A 57 5.84 8.44 5.48
CA VAL A 57 5.77 9.34 6.65
C VAL A 57 6.65 8.83 7.78
N LEU A 58 6.56 7.52 8.10
CA LEU A 58 7.38 6.91 9.14
C LEU A 58 8.86 6.99 8.81
N HIS A 59 9.25 6.72 7.56
CA HIS A 59 10.63 6.86 7.09
C HIS A 59 11.11 8.31 7.17
N ARG A 60 10.29 9.28 6.76
CA ARG A 60 10.59 10.72 6.90
C ARG A 60 10.74 11.14 8.35
N TYR A 61 9.97 10.55 9.26
CA TYR A 61 10.00 10.86 10.68
C TYR A 61 11.22 10.23 11.38
N PHE A 62 11.56 8.98 11.04
CA PHE A 62 12.71 8.26 11.62
C PHE A 62 14.06 8.70 11.06
N SER A 63 14.07 9.26 9.85
CA SER A 63 15.28 9.80 9.20
C SER A 63 15.57 11.27 9.57
N ARG A 64 14.73 11.89 10.40
CA ARG A 64 15.01 13.16 11.07
C ARG A 64 15.48 12.91 12.49
#